data_AF-A0A379TSW4-F1
#
_entry.id   AF-A0A379TSW4-F1
#
_cell.length_a   1.000
_cell.length_b   1.000
_cell.length_c   1.000
_cell.angle_alpha   90.00
_cell.angle_beta   90.00
_cell.angle_gamma   90.00
#
_symmetry.space_group_name_H-M   'P 1'
#
loop_
_entity.id
_entity.type
_entity.pdbx_description
1 polymer ?
#
loop_
_entity_poly.entity_id
_entity_poly.type
_entity_poly.pdbx_seq_one_letter_code
_entity_poly.pdbx_strand_id
1 'polypeptide(L)'
;MTRPNFLFIMTDTQATNMVGCYSGKPLNTNNIDNLAAEGIRFNSAYTCSPVCTPARAGLFTGIYANQSGRGRTISRREKHLHDGALF
;
A
#
# COMPACT_ATOMS: atom_id res chain seq x y z
N MET A 1 4.38 17.62 28.63
CA MET A 1 3.67 17.33 27.37
C MET A 1 3.10 15.92 27.45
N THR A 2 1.83 15.74 27.12
CA THR A 2 1.20 14.42 27.03
C THR A 2 1.73 13.66 25.82
N ARG A 3 1.99 12.35 25.96
CA ARG A 3 2.45 11.52 24.85
C ARG A 3 1.35 11.45 23.78
N PRO A 4 1.64 11.78 22.50
CA PRO A 4 0.62 11.72 21.45
C PRO A 4 0.25 10.27 21.13
N ASN A 5 -0.95 10.09 20.60
CA ASN A 5 -1.42 8.84 20.02
C ASN A 5 -1.13 8.84 18.52
N PHE A 6 -0.73 7.69 17.97
CA PHE A 6 -0.50 7.50 16.54
C PHE A 6 -1.57 6.55 15.98
N LEU A 7 -2.35 7.04 15.02
CA LEU A 7 -3.33 6.24 14.28
C LEU A 7 -2.86 6.07 12.84
N PHE A 8 -2.62 4.81 12.44
CA PHE A 8 -2.21 4.46 11.09
C PHE A 8 -3.36 3.78 10.35
N ILE A 9 -3.87 4.43 9.29
CA ILE A 9 -4.97 3.93 8.46
C ILE A 9 -4.40 3.55 7.08
N MET A 10 -4.66 2.32 6.64
CA MET A 10 -4.24 1.82 5.34
C MET A 10 -5.42 1.18 4.63
N THR A 11 -5.70 1.62 3.41
CA THR A 11 -6.68 1.01 2.51
C THR A 11 -6.03 -0.09 1.67
N ASP A 12 -6.82 -1.07 1.23
CA ASP A 12 -6.35 -2.10 0.29
C ASP A 12 -6.83 -1.78 -1.12
N THR A 13 -5.96 -1.94 -2.11
CA THR A 13 -6.25 -1.74 -3.54
C THR A 13 -6.76 -0.35 -3.96
N GLN A 14 -6.53 0.69 -3.14
CA GLN A 14 -6.98 2.04 -3.47
C GLN A 14 -6.05 2.75 -4.46
N ALA A 15 -6.59 3.14 -5.62
CA ALA A 15 -5.91 4.00 -6.58
C ALA A 15 -6.11 5.47 -6.22
N THR A 16 -5.13 6.31 -6.59
CA THR A 16 -5.11 7.75 -6.29
C THR A 16 -6.36 8.47 -6.80
N ASN A 17 -6.86 8.09 -7.98
CA ASN A 17 -8.05 8.70 -8.59
C ASN A 17 -9.39 8.27 -7.95
N MET A 18 -9.36 7.41 -6.93
CA MET A 18 -10.56 7.01 -6.17
C MET A 18 -10.81 7.88 -4.93
N VAL A 19 -10.06 8.97 -4.76
CA VAL A 19 -10.22 9.94 -3.67
C VAL A 19 -10.50 11.33 -4.24
N GLY A 20 -11.51 12.02 -3.71
CA GLY A 20 -11.98 13.32 -4.19
C GLY A 20 -10.84 14.35 -4.28
N CYS A 21 -10.08 14.52 -3.20
CA CYS A 21 -8.99 15.49 -3.09
C CYS A 21 -7.80 15.24 -4.02
N TYR A 22 -7.72 14.06 -4.65
CA TYR A 22 -6.72 13.75 -5.69
C TYR A 22 -7.30 13.71 -7.10
N SER A 23 -8.56 13.29 -7.24
CA SER A 23 -9.20 13.13 -8.55
C SER A 23 -9.77 14.44 -9.11
N GLY A 24 -10.05 15.42 -8.27
CA GLY A 24 -10.79 16.64 -8.64
C GLY A 24 -12.26 16.37 -9.01
N LYS A 25 -12.76 15.16 -8.76
CA LYS A 25 -14.15 14.76 -9.01
C LYS A 25 -14.94 14.74 -7.70
N PRO A 26 -16.26 14.98 -7.74
CA PRO A 26 -17.13 14.87 -6.57
C PRO A 26 -17.35 13.40 -6.21
N LEU A 27 -16.38 12.79 -5.52
CA LEU A 27 -16.46 11.43 -4.98
C LEU A 27 -16.95 11.46 -3.53
N ASN A 28 -17.59 10.38 -3.08
CA ASN A 28 -18.07 10.25 -1.70
C ASN A 28 -16.92 9.89 -0.74
N THR A 29 -15.97 10.80 -0.57
CA THR A 29 -14.77 10.64 0.28
C THR A 29 -14.58 11.76 1.29
N ASN A 30 -15.68 12.43 1.67
CA ASN A 30 -15.68 13.66 2.49
C ASN A 30 -14.77 13.60 3.73
N ASN A 31 -14.71 12.47 4.45
CA ASN A 31 -13.84 12.34 5.62
C ASN A 31 -12.34 12.37 5.28
N ILE A 32 -11.96 11.72 4.17
CA ILE A 32 -10.57 11.72 3.68
C ILE A 32 -10.21 13.10 3.11
N ASP A 33 -11.17 13.72 2.42
CA ASP A 33 -11.01 15.04 1.82
C ASP A 33 -10.82 16.13 2.89
N ASN A 34 -11.61 16.07 3.98
CA ASN A 34 -11.45 16.96 5.13
C ASN A 34 -10.10 16.74 5.84
N LEU A 35 -9.69 15.48 6.05
CA LEU A 35 -8.38 15.17 6.64
C LEU A 35 -7.23 15.73 5.80
N ALA A 36 -7.37 15.72 4.48
CA ALA A 36 -6.38 16.31 3.57
C ALA A 36 -6.38 17.85 3.58
N ALA A 37 -7.52 18.48 3.84
CA ALA A 37 -7.64 19.94 3.92
C ALA A 37 -7.10 20.51 5.24
N GLU A 38 -7.25 19.76 6.34
CA GLU A 38 -6.75 20.14 7.68
C GLU A 38 -5.30 19.71 7.93
N GLY A 39 -4.75 18.85 7.06
CA GLY A 39 -3.45 18.22 7.24
C GLY A 39 -2.49 18.42 6.07
N ILE A 40 -1.58 17.45 5.91
CA ILE A 40 -0.61 17.42 4.81
C ILE A 40 -1.02 16.31 3.84
N ARG A 41 -1.12 16.67 2.55
CA ARG A 41 -1.41 15.76 1.43
C ARG A 41 -0.17 15.60 0.55
N PHE A 42 0.23 14.35 0.28
CA PHE A 42 1.38 14.05 -0.57
C PHE A 42 0.96 13.84 -2.03
N ASN A 43 1.44 14.68 -2.95
CA ASN A 43 1.19 14.49 -4.39
C ASN A 43 2.07 13.41 -5.04
N SER A 44 3.11 12.96 -4.33
CA SER A 44 4.10 11.99 -4.83
C SER A 44 4.46 10.99 -3.73
N ALA A 45 3.55 10.05 -3.47
CA ALA A 45 3.77 8.92 -2.56
C ALA A 45 3.67 7.61 -3.34
N TYR A 46 4.71 6.77 -3.26
CA TYR A 46 4.81 5.53 -4.04
C TYR A 46 4.88 4.33 -3.11
N THR A 47 4.14 3.27 -3.46
CA THR A 47 4.32 1.97 -2.80
C THR A 47 5.67 1.37 -3.15
N CYS A 48 6.31 0.69 -2.20
CA CYS A 48 7.55 -0.03 -2.45
C CYS A 48 7.38 -1.30 -3.31
N SER A 49 6.14 -1.76 -3.50
CA SER A 49 5.81 -2.90 -4.36
C SER A 49 4.34 -2.84 -4.83
N PRO A 50 4.01 -3.30 -6.05
CA PRO A 50 2.63 -3.35 -6.53
C PRO A 50 1.82 -4.56 -5.98
N VAL A 51 2.38 -5.36 -5.07
CA VAL A 51 1.71 -6.54 -4.48
C VAL A 51 1.49 -6.35 -2.98
N CYS A 52 0.32 -6.77 -2.49
CA CYS A 52 -0.15 -6.52 -1.13
C CYS A 52 0.85 -6.91 -0.03
N THR A 53 1.36 -8.14 -0.08
CA THR A 53 2.27 -8.68 0.94
C THR A 53 3.61 -7.94 1.01
N PRO A 54 4.39 -7.79 -0.08
CA PRO A 54 5.64 -7.05 -0.05
C PRO A 54 5.44 -5.54 0.21
N ALA A 55 4.34 -4.93 -0.24
CA ALA A 55 4.02 -3.53 0.05
C ALA A 55 3.84 -3.27 1.56
N ARG A 56 3.01 -4.09 2.22
CA ARG A 56 2.78 -4.02 3.66
C ARG A 56 4.04 -4.37 4.45
N ALA A 57 4.79 -5.37 4.01
CA ALA A 57 6.03 -5.75 4.67
C ALA A 57 7.05 -4.60 4.67
N GLY A 58 7.30 -3.95 3.52
CA GLY A 58 8.21 -2.82 3.45
C GLY A 58 7.76 -1.62 4.28
N LEU A 59 6.45 -1.34 4.30
CA LEU A 59 5.87 -0.26 5.10
C LEU A 59 6.06 -0.48 6.62
N PHE A 60 5.80 -1.69 7.13
CA PHE A 60 5.90 -1.98 8.57
C PHE A 60 7.32 -2.16 9.07
N THR A 61 8.25 -2.53 8.18
CA THR A 61 9.65 -2.79 8.55
C THR A 61 10.58 -1.63 8.23
N GLY A 62 10.15 -0.67 7.40
CA GLY A 62 10.98 0.46 6.98
C GLY A 62 12.11 0.08 6.02
N ILE A 63 12.12 -1.15 5.49
CA ILE A 63 13.12 -1.61 4.51
C ILE A 63 12.45 -1.88 3.17
N TYR A 64 13.23 -1.88 2.08
CA TYR A 64 12.69 -2.14 0.75
C TYR A 64 12.05 -3.54 0.65
N ALA A 65 11.02 -3.66 -0.19
CA ALA A 65 10.27 -4.90 -0.38
C ALA A 65 11.15 -6.11 -0.76
N ASN A 66 12.23 -5.90 -1.52
CA ASN A 66 13.21 -6.93 -1.87
C ASN A 66 14.04 -7.42 -0.67
N GLN A 67 14.18 -6.60 0.38
CA GLN A 67 14.88 -6.93 1.63
C GLN A 67 13.95 -7.58 2.66
N SER A 68 12.64 -7.34 2.57
CA SER A 68 11.62 -7.84 3.51
C SER A 68 11.38 -9.36 3.53
N GLY A 69 12.20 -10.16 2.82
CA GLY A 69 12.11 -11.63 2.74
C GLY A 69 10.92 -12.17 1.94
N ARG A 70 9.78 -11.46 1.91
CA ARG A 70 8.56 -11.84 1.17
C ARG A 70 8.47 -11.32 -0.26
N GLY A 71 9.41 -10.48 -0.70
CA GLY A 71 9.54 -10.04 -2.11
C GLY A 71 9.69 -11.18 -3.13
N ARG A 72 9.91 -12.42 -2.66
CA ARG A 72 10.01 -13.64 -3.49
C ARG A 72 8.69 -14.41 -3.67
N THR A 73 7.56 -13.92 -3.15
CA THR A 73 6.29 -14.68 -3.20
C THR A 73 5.80 -14.90 -4.64
N ILE A 74 6.16 -14.00 -5.57
CA ILE A 74 5.83 -14.17 -7.00
C ILE A 74 6.72 -15.24 -7.66
N SER A 75 8.01 -15.33 -7.28
CA SER A 75 8.95 -16.27 -7.92
C SER A 75 8.85 -17.72 -7.43
N ARG A 76 8.11 -17.99 -6.34
CA ARG A 76 7.93 -19.36 -5.84
C ARG A 76 6.76 -20.10 -6.48
N ARG A 77 5.81 -19.40 -7.13
CA ARG A 77 4.70 -20.05 -7.85
C ARG A 77 5.11 -20.62 -9.21
N GLU A 78 6.12 -20.05 -9.88
CA GLU A 78 6.65 -20.62 -11.12
C GLU A 78 7.53 -21.86 -10.88
N LYS A 79 8.23 -21.94 -9.74
CA LYS A 79 9.04 -23.12 -9.38
C LYS A 79 8.23 -24.35 -8.96
N HIS A 80 6.91 -24.28 -8.91
CA HIS A 80 6.06 -25.47 -8.66
C HIS A 80 5.21 -25.86 -9.87
N LEU A 81 5.24 -25.08 -10.95
CA LEU A 81 4.57 -25.43 -12.21
C LEU A 81 5.46 -26.28 -13.14
N HIS A 82 6.75 -26.40 -12.85
CA HIS A 82 7.70 -27.20 -13.65
C HIS A 82 8.08 -28.56 -13.03
N ASP A 83 7.64 -28.87 -11.81
CA ASP A 83 8.06 -30.08 -11.06
C ASP A 83 6.93 -31.10 -10.78
N GLY A 84 5.81 -31.09 -11.51
CA GLY A 84 4.71 -32.00 -11.14
C GLY A 84 3.51 -32.14 -12.07
N ALA A 85 3.67 -32.10 -13.38
CA ALA A 85 2.67 -32.62 -14.32
C ALA A 85 3.13 -33.97 -14.88
N LEU A 86 3.10 -35.00 -14.02
CA LEU A 86 3.01 -36.40 -14.43
C LEU A 86 1.65 -36.91 -13.97
N PHE A 87 0.64 -36.66 -14.81
CA PHE A 87 -0.37 -37.60 -15.28
C PHE A 87 -0.85 -37.11 -16.64
#